data_AF-A0A1B4XJF9-F1
#
_entry.id   AF-A0A1B4XJF9-F1
#
_cell.length_a   1.000
_cell.length_b   1.000
_cell.length_c   1.000
_cell.angle_alpha   90.00
_cell.angle_beta   90.00
_cell.angle_gamma   90.00
#
_symmetry.space_group_name_H-M   'P 1'
#
loop_
_entity.id
_entity.type
_entity.pdbx_description
1 polymer ?
#
loop_
_entity_poly.entity_id
_entity_poly.type
_entity_poly.pdbx_seq_one_letter_code
_entity_poly.pdbx_strand_id
1 'polypeptide(L)' 'MALIYLLFLAAGVAAFMLTGKWGLPVRIGVALSIFIVPSLLDTLWLLKVGDKPPPDARTVYPQQK' A
#
# COMPACT_ATOMS: atom_id res chain seq x y z
N MET A 1 -5.31 7.63 -0.21
CA MET A 1 -5.06 6.22 -0.61
C MET A 1 -4.94 6.08 -2.12
N ALA A 2 -6.00 6.23 -2.91
CA ALA A 2 -5.92 6.06 -4.38
C ALA A 2 -4.86 6.96 -5.06
N LEU A 3 -4.77 8.24 -4.66
CA LEU A 3 -3.76 9.17 -5.20
C LEU A 3 -2.32 8.75 -4.84
N ILE A 4 -2.09 8.25 -3.63
CA ILE A 4 -0.77 7.81 -3.16
C ILE A 4 -0.32 6.57 -3.95
N TYR A 5 -1.21 5.62 -4.20
CA TYR A 5 -0.91 4.46 -5.04
C TYR A 5 -0.58 4.85 -6.48
N LEU A 6 -1.27 5.85 -7.04
CA LEU A 6 -0.95 6.37 -8.37
C LEU A 6 0.44 7.01 -8.44
N LEU A 7 0.86 7.72 -7.39
CA LEU A 7 2.20 8.29 -7.29
C LEU A 7 3.28 7.19 -7.22
N PHE A 8 3.06 6.14 -6.43
CA PHE A 8 4.00 5.01 -6.37
C PHE A 8 4.04 4.20 -7.66
N LEU A 9 2.90 4.05 -8.35
CA LEU A 9 2.85 3.43 -9.67
C LEU A 9 3.65 4.24 -10.69
N ALA A 10 3.44 5.56 -10.75
CA ALA A 10 4.19 6.45 -11.64
C ALA A 10 5.71 6.41 -11.33
N ALA A 11 6.09 6.39 -10.06
CA ALA A 11 7.48 6.25 -9.64
C ALA A 11 8.07 4.89 -10.05
N GLY A 12 7.33 3.80 -9.92
CA GLY A 12 7.74 2.47 -10.38
C GLY A 12 7.96 2.40 -11.89
N VAL A 13 7.05 3.01 -12.68
CA VAL A 13 7.20 3.13 -14.14
C VAL A 13 8.42 3.98 -14.50
N ALA A 14 8.63 5.11 -13.82
CA ALA A 14 9.81 5.95 -14.03
C ALA A 14 11.11 5.18 -13.71
N ALA A 15 11.15 4.45 -12.59
CA ALA A 15 12.29 3.62 -12.22
C ALA A 15 12.56 2.50 -13.23
N PHE A 16 11.52 1.88 -13.79
CA PHE A 16 11.66 0.89 -14.86
C PHE A 16 12.32 1.47 -16.11
N MET A 17 11.94 2.69 -16.51
CA MET A 17 12.52 3.39 -17.65
C MET A 17 13.97 3.80 -17.39
N LEU A 18 14.26 4.34 -16.19
CA LEU A 18 15.60 4.78 -15.79
C LEU A 18 16.60 3.63 -15.64
N THR A 19 16.13 2.44 -15.27
CA THR A 19 16.96 1.23 -15.15
C THR A 19 17.16 0.49 -16.48
N GLY A 20 16.95 1.16 -17.62
CA GLY A 20 17.04 0.57 -18.97
C GLY A 20 18.30 -0.24 -19.28
N LYS A 21 19.41 0.06 -18.61
CA LYS A 21 20.71 -0.62 -18.77
C LYS A 21 20.84 -1.92 -17.97
N TRP A 22 19.88 -2.22 -17.10
CA TRP A 22 19.90 -3.39 -16.24
C TRP A 22 19.20 -4.57 -16.89
N GLY A 23 19.52 -5.80 -16.46
CA GLY A 23 18.81 -6.99 -16.89
C GLY A 23 17.31 -6.90 -16.58
N LEU A 24 16.46 -7.40 -17.49
CA LEU A 24 15.01 -7.34 -17.38
C LEU A 24 14.46 -7.81 -16.00
N PRO A 25 14.96 -8.91 -15.40
CA PRO A 25 14.48 -9.34 -14.08
C PRO A 25 14.74 -8.31 -12.97
N VAL A 26 15.91 -7.65 -13.02
CA VAL A 26 16.30 -6.63 -12.03
C VAL A 26 15.44 -5.38 -12.19
N ARG A 27 15.18 -4.95 -13.43
CA ARG A 27 14.31 -3.81 -13.73
C ARG A 27 12.90 -4.01 -13.20
N ILE A 28 12.33 -5.18 -13.47
CA ILE A 28 11.00 -5.56 -12.98
C ILE A 28 11.00 -5.61 -11.45
N GLY A 29 12.01 -6.23 -10.84
CA GLY A 29 12.13 -6.31 -9.38
C GLY A 29 12.19 -4.95 -8.70
N VAL A 30 12.97 -4.01 -9.25
CA VAL A 30 13.10 -2.65 -8.70
C VAL A 30 11.82 -1.85 -8.88
N ALA A 31 11.21 -1.89 -10.06
CA ALA A 31 9.97 -1.18 -10.34
C ALA A 31 8.81 -1.68 -9.47
N LEU A 32 8.68 -3.01 -9.30
CA LEU A 32 7.66 -3.62 -8.43
C LEU A 32 7.90 -3.31 -6.96
N SER A 33 9.14 -3.37 -6.47
CA SER A 33 9.45 -3.09 -5.07
C SER A 33 9.13 -1.65 -4.68
N ILE A 34 9.32 -0.68 -5.59
CA ILE A 34 8.91 0.72 -5.38
C ILE A 34 7.40 0.87 -5.17
N PHE A 35 6.58 -0.01 -5.73
CA PHE A 35 5.13 0.01 -5.51
C PHE A 35 4.69 -0.85 -4.31
N ILE A 36 5.24 -2.06 -4.19
CA ILE A 36 4.86 -3.06 -3.19
C ILE A 36 5.27 -2.62 -1.78
N VAL A 37 6.49 -2.12 -1.60
CA VAL A 37 7.01 -1.78 -0.27
C VAL A 37 6.19 -0.67 0.40
N PRO A 38 5.92 0.47 -0.26
CA PRO A 38 5.09 1.50 0.36
C PRO A 38 3.65 1.04 0.60
N SER A 39 3.07 0.26 -0.33
CA SER A 39 1.72 -0.28 -0.16
C SER A 39 1.61 -1.20 1.05
N LEU A 40 2.62 -2.05 1.28
CA LEU A 40 2.71 -2.89 2.47
C LEU A 40 2.83 -2.05 3.76
N LEU A 41 3.69 -1.03 3.76
CA LEU A 41 3.86 -0.14 4.90
C LEU A 41 2.58 0.61 5.24
N ASP A 42 1.89 1.18 4.24
CA ASP A 42 0.60 1.85 4.44
C ASP A 42 -0.47 0.88 4.97
N THR A 43 -0.51 -0.35 4.45
CA THR A 43 -1.46 -1.38 4.90
C THR A 43 -1.20 -1.76 6.36
N LEU A 44 0.07 -1.97 6.74
CA LEU A 44 0.45 -2.27 8.12
C LEU A 44 0.16 -1.10 9.07
N TRP A 45 0.39 0.12 8.61
CA TRP A 45 0.08 1.32 9.37
C TRP A 45 -1.43 1.47 9.59
N LEU A 46 -2.24 1.24 8.56
CA LEU A 46 -3.70 1.21 8.67
C LEU A 46 -4.20 0.08 9.58
N LEU A 47 -3.57 -1.09 9.59
CA LEU A 47 -3.89 -2.14 10.57
C LEU A 47 -3.62 -1.68 12.01
N LYS A 48 -2.59 -0.86 12.22
CA LYS A 48 -2.22 -0.36 13.54
C LYS A 48 -3.08 0.82 14.00
N VAL A 49 -3.33 1.78 13.11
CA VAL A 49 -3.89 3.11 13.41
C VAL A 49 -5.28 3.32 12.80
N GLY A 50 -5.70 2.45 11.89
CA GLY A 50 -7.01 2.50 11.26
C GLY A 50 -8.14 2.32 12.26
N ASP A 51 -9.36 2.34 11.74
CA ASP A 51 -10.59 2.62 12.47
C ASP A 51 -10.86 1.58 13.57
N LYS A 52 -10.24 1.79 14.73
CA LYS A 52 -10.43 1.00 15.93
C LYS A 52 -11.47 1.70 16.78
N PRO A 53 -12.47 0.96 17.27
CA PRO A 53 -13.43 1.53 18.18
C PRO A 53 -12.69 2.10 19.40
N PRO A 54 -13.16 3.24 19.95
CA PRO A 54 -12.63 3.76 21.21
C PRO A 54 -12.63 2.68 22.29
N PRO A 55 -11.72 2.73 23.28
CA PRO A 55 -11.64 1.73 24.34
C PRO A 55 -12.96 1.51 25.09
N ASP A 56 -13.79 2.55 25.15
CA ASP A 56 -15.08 2.56 25.86
C ASP A 56 -16.27 2.15 24.98
N ALA A 57 -16.04 1.82 23.70
CA ALA A 57 -17.12 1.43 22.81
C ALA A 57 -17.68 0.04 23.16
N ARG A 58 -18.99 -0.04 23.34
CA ARG A 58 -19.71 -1.32 23.46
C ARG A 58 -20.39 -1.67 22.14
N THR A 59 -20.10 -2.85 21.62
CA THR A 59 -20.84 -3.41 20.48
C THR A 59 -22.24 -3.84 20.95
N VAL A 60 -23.28 -3.18 20.44
CA VAL A 60 -24.68 -3.58 20.68
C VAL A 60 -25.19 -4.28 19.44
N TYR A 61 -25.43 -5.59 19.54
CA TYR A 61 -26.07 -6.35 18.47
C TYR A 61 -27.59 -6.10 18.50
N PRO A 62 -28.22 -5.74 17.36
CA PRO A 62 -29.67 -5.61 17.32
C PRO A 62 -30.31 -6.98 17.57
N GLN A 63 -31.31 -7.04 18.48
CA GLN A 63 -32.15 -8.22 18.59
C GLN A 63 -33.00 -8.32 17.32
N GLN A 64 -32.80 -9.39 16.56
CA GLN A 64 -33.70 -9.73 15.45
C GLN A 64 -35.10 -9.94 16.02
N LYS A 65 -36.08 -9.18 15.54
CA LYS A 65 -37.50 -9.37 15.82
C LYS A 65 -38.11 -10.35 14.83
#